data_AF-A0A2E4GVX3-F1
#
_entry.id   AF-A0A2E4GVX3-F1
#
_cell.length_a   1.000
_cell.length_b   1.000
_cell.length_c   1.000
_cell.angle_alpha   90.00
_cell.angle_beta   90.00
_cell.angle_gamma   90.00
#
_symmetry.space_group_name_H-M   'P 1'
#
loop_
_entity.id
_entity.type
_entity.pdbx_description
1 polymer ?
#
loop_
_entity_poly.entity_id
_entity_poly.type
_entity_poly.pdbx_seq_one_letter_code
_entity_poly.pdbx_strand_id
1 'polypeptide(L)' 'MLQKWKNRPPRSNGGEFGPGLPIPGLCLFKLGVHLGVIWCFTKIAEWLEAHNRCWFFMKAQPLFLAGAVSSLVNPVGTE' A
#
# COMPACT_ATOMS: atom_id res chain seq x y z
N MET A 1 20.98 7.32 15.07
CA MET A 1 20.19 7.55 13.84
C MET A 1 19.69 8.99 13.83
N LEU A 2 20.02 9.75 12.78
CA LEU A 2 19.76 11.19 12.68
C LEU A 2 18.26 11.52 12.71
N GLN A 3 17.91 12.50 13.55
CA GLN A 3 16.61 13.19 13.70
C GLN A 3 16.23 14.02 12.45
N LYS A 4 16.39 13.46 11.25
CA LYS A 4 16.28 14.17 9.96
C LYS A 4 14.86 14.66 9.66
N TRP A 5 13.85 14.11 10.34
CA TRP A 5 12.43 14.41 10.12
C TRP A 5 11.76 15.08 11.31
N LYS A 6 12.54 15.62 12.26
CA LYS A 6 11.99 16.27 13.45
C LYS A 6 11.30 17.60 13.10
N ASN A 7 11.84 18.33 12.13
CA ASN A 7 11.32 19.62 11.67
C ASN A 7 11.14 19.63 10.15
N ARG A 8 10.05 20.24 9.68
CA ARG A 8 9.76 20.47 8.26
C ARG A 8 10.74 21.50 7.65
N PRO A 9 11.23 21.30 6.41
CA PRO A 9 11.94 22.36 5.68
C PRO A 9 11.00 23.52 5.32
N PRO A 10 11.47 24.78 5.37
CA PRO A 10 10.67 25.95 5.00
C PRO A 10 10.12 25.78 3.58
N ARG A 11 8.86 26.21 3.34
CA ARG A 11 8.17 26.16 2.03
C ARG A 11 7.69 24.78 1.52
N SER A 12 7.67 23.72 2.33
CA SER A 12 7.06 22.45 1.93
C SER A 12 5.58 22.34 2.30
N ASN A 13 4.79 21.67 1.44
CA ASN A 13 3.34 21.45 1.62
C ASN A 13 3.01 20.27 2.58
N GLY A 14 3.90 19.94 3.55
CA GLY A 14 3.61 19.03 4.68
C GLY A 14 2.45 19.54 5.55
N GLY A 15 1.90 18.90 6.59
CA GLY A 15 2.46 18.02 7.62
C GLY A 15 3.44 18.74 8.56
N GLU A 16 3.11 19.03 9.84
CA GLU A 16 4.13 19.46 10.84
C GLU A 16 5.25 18.42 10.99
N PHE A 17 4.93 17.15 10.68
CA PHE A 17 5.85 16.03 10.59
C PHE A 17 5.77 15.43 9.18
N GLY A 18 6.83 15.59 8.36
CA GLY A 18 6.97 14.91 7.07
C GLY A 18 5.95 15.31 5.98
N PRO A 19 5.96 14.64 4.81
CA PRO A 19 4.98 14.88 3.75
C PRO A 19 3.57 14.67 4.32
N GLY A 20 2.63 15.56 3.99
CA GLY A 20 1.24 15.60 4.49
C GLY A 20 0.39 14.45 3.96
N LEU A 21 0.87 13.22 4.13
CA LEU A 21 0.28 11.98 3.65
C LEU A 21 -0.24 11.22 4.88
N PRO A 22 -1.40 11.60 5.43
CA PRO A 22 -1.90 11.05 6.70
C PRO A 22 -2.09 9.54 6.61
N ILE A 23 -2.57 9.04 5.47
CA ILE A 23 -2.84 7.61 5.25
C ILE A 23 -1.53 6.81 5.09
N PRO A 24 -0.64 7.11 4.11
CA PRO A 24 0.64 6.41 4.01
C PRO A 24 1.49 6.49 5.27
N GLY A 25 1.49 7.65 5.94
CA GLY A 25 2.24 7.86 7.17
C GLY A 25 1.75 6.98 8.32
N LEU A 26 0.43 6.87 8.48
CA LEU A 26 -0.20 5.99 9.47
C LEU A 26 0.04 4.52 9.13
N CYS A 27 -0.29 4.09 7.91
CA CYS A 27 -0.21 2.68 7.51
C CYS A 27 1.23 2.16 7.57
N LEU A 28 2.17 2.83 6.90
CA LEU A 28 3.54 2.30 6.76
C LEU A 28 4.36 2.44 8.04
N PHE A 29 4.29 3.59 8.72
CA PHE A 29 5.21 3.87 9.84
C PHE A 29 4.63 3.62 11.22
N LYS A 30 3.32 3.80 11.43
CA LYS A 30 2.69 3.60 12.75
C LYS A 30 2.10 2.21 12.91
N LEU A 31 1.46 1.67 11.85
CA LEU A 31 0.76 0.38 11.90
C LEU A 31 1.54 -0.77 11.26
N GLY A 32 2.55 -0.50 10.42
CA GLY A 32 3.29 -1.53 9.69
C GLY A 32 2.47 -2.24 8.60
N VAL A 33 1.42 -1.59 8.08
CA VAL A 33 0.53 -2.13 7.05
C VAL A 33 1.09 -1.84 5.66
N HIS A 34 1.26 -2.89 4.86
CA HIS A 34 1.69 -2.77 3.46
C HIS A 34 0.58 -2.14 2.59
N LEU A 35 0.99 -1.28 1.64
CA LEU A 35 0.09 -0.64 0.69
C LEU A 35 0.34 -1.21 -0.71
N GLY A 36 -0.68 -1.84 -1.28
CA GLY A 36 -0.71 -2.19 -2.70
C GLY A 36 -1.43 -1.09 -3.49
N VAL A 37 -0.84 -0.65 -4.59
CA VAL A 37 -1.40 0.39 -5.46
C VAL A 37 -1.55 -0.13 -6.88
N ILE A 38 -2.51 0.43 -7.63
CA ILE A 38 -2.74 0.14 -9.06
C ILE A 38 -3.12 -1.33 -9.31
N TRP A 39 -4.17 -1.80 -8.63
CA TRP A 39 -4.75 -3.12 -8.87
C TRP A 39 -5.89 -3.04 -9.89
N CYS A 40 -6.02 -4.08 -10.72
CA CYS A 40 -7.18 -4.25 -11.59
C CYS A 40 -8.11 -5.31 -11.01
N PHE A 41 -9.28 -4.88 -10.51
CA PHE A 41 -10.26 -5.77 -9.88
C PHE A 41 -11.50 -6.04 -10.72
N THR A 42 -11.61 -5.48 -11.94
CA THR A 42 -12.84 -5.53 -12.75
C THR A 42 -13.37 -6.96 -12.93
N LYS A 43 -12.51 -7.88 -13.40
CA LYS A 43 -12.91 -9.26 -13.68
C LYS A 43 -13.34 -10.05 -12.43
N ILE A 44 -12.68 -9.83 -11.29
CA ILE A 44 -13.02 -10.54 -10.06
C ILE A 44 -14.27 -9.93 -9.41
N ALA A 45 -14.46 -8.61 -9.54
CA ALA A 45 -15.67 -7.94 -9.06
C ALA A 45 -16.91 -8.44 -9.80
N GLU A 46 -16.85 -8.53 -11.14
CA GLU A 46 -17.93 -9.10 -11.97
C GLU A 46 -18.26 -10.55 -11.56
N TRP A 47 -17.23 -11.37 -11.34
CA TRP A 47 -17.42 -12.76 -10.91
C TRP A 47 -18.04 -12.85 -9.50
N LEU A 48 -17.57 -12.03 -8.56
CA LEU A 48 -18.06 -12.00 -7.18
C LEU A 48 -19.53 -11.56 -7.08
N GLU A 49 -19.92 -10.56 -7.87
CA GLU A 49 -21.31 -10.08 -7.96
C GLU A 49 -22.24 -11.19 -8.47
N ALA A 50 -21.85 -11.88 -9.55
CA ALA A 50 -22.63 -12.99 -10.11
C ALA A 50 -22.83 -14.17 -9.14
N HIS A 51 -21.91 -14.36 -8.20
CA HIS A 51 -21.96 -15.43 -7.19
C HIS A 51 -22.43 -14.95 -5.81
N ASN A 52 -22.88 -13.69 -5.70
CA ASN A 52 -23.31 -13.07 -4.44
C ASN A 52 -22.27 -13.20 -3.31
N ARG A 53 -20.98 -12.96 -3.62
CA ARG A 53 -19.85 -13.02 -2.67
C ARG A 53 -19.11 -11.67 -2.62
N CYS A 54 -18.41 -11.41 -1.51
CA CYS A 54 -17.59 -10.20 -1.34
C CYS A 54 -16.16 -10.50 -0.87
N TRP A 55 -15.80 -11.78 -0.78
CA TRP A 55 -14.50 -12.26 -0.32
C TRP A 55 -13.86 -13.15 -1.39
N PHE A 56 -12.55 -13.14 -1.46
CA PHE A 56 -11.79 -14.02 -2.34
C PHE A 56 -10.40 -14.20 -1.77
N PHE A 57 -9.76 -15.32 -2.09
CA PHE A 57 -8.37 -15.53 -1.70
C PHE A 57 -7.44 -14.89 -2.73
N MET A 58 -6.47 -14.10 -2.27
CA MET A 58 -5.50 -13.44 -3.15
C MET A 58 -4.09 -13.95 -2.89
N LYS A 59 -3.41 -14.38 -3.96
CA LYS A 59 -1.97 -14.61 -3.98
C LYS A 59 -1.29 -13.38 -4.56
N ALA A 60 -0.55 -12.63 -3.76
CA ALA A 60 0.16 -11.42 -4.17
C ALA A 60 1.61 -11.43 -3.65
N GLN A 61 2.35 -12.46 -4.01
CA GLN A 61 3.73 -12.67 -3.55
C GLN A 61 4.66 -11.58 -4.11
N PRO A 62 5.46 -10.88 -3.28
CA PRO A 62 6.46 -9.93 -3.75
C PRO A 62 7.68 -10.65 -4.33
N LEU A 63 8.33 -10.02 -5.30
CA LEU A 63 9.66 -10.44 -5.76
C LEU A 63 10.69 -10.22 -4.63
N PHE A 64 11.57 -11.20 -4.43
CA PHE A 64 12.66 -11.13 -3.45
C PHE A 64 13.77 -10.22 -3.96
N LEU A 65 13.70 -8.94 -3.58
CA LEU A 65 14.69 -7.92 -3.90
C LEU A 65 15.29 -7.38 -2.59
N ALA A 66 16.51 -7.82 -2.25
CA ALA A 66 17.17 -7.43 -1.01
C ALA A 66 17.37 -5.91 -0.95
N GLY A 67 16.91 -5.29 0.14
CA GLY A 67 17.02 -3.84 0.35
C GLY A 67 15.98 -2.99 -0.42
N ALA A 68 15.08 -3.60 -1.19
CA ALA A 68 14.02 -2.86 -1.87
C ALA A 68 12.94 -2.40 -0.88
N VAL A 69 12.44 -1.17 -1.09
CA VAL A 69 11.35 -0.58 -0.28
C VAL A 69 9.96 -0.95 -0.81
N SER A 70 9.88 -1.41 -2.05
CA SER A 70 8.68 -1.84 -2.74
C SER A 70 9.01 -3.00 -3.67
N SER A 71 7.98 -3.73 -4.09
CA SER A 71 8.12 -4.85 -5.02
C SER A 71 6.96 -4.87 -5.99
N LEU A 72 7.23 -5.30 -7.22
CA LEU A 72 6.18 -5.61 -8.18
C LEU A 72 5.59 -6.98 -7.86
N VAL A 73 4.30 -7.14 -8.11
CA VAL A 73 3.52 -8.33 -7.77
C VAL A 73 2.64 -8.73 -8.95
N ASN A 74 2.39 -10.03 -9.09
CA ASN A 74 1.38 -10.55 -10.01
C ASN A 74 0.23 -11.15 -9.20
N PRO A 75 -0.80 -10.35 -8.84
CA PRO A 75 -1.90 -10.82 -8.02
C PRO A 75 -2.76 -11.84 -8.76
N VAL A 76 -3.09 -12.93 -8.11
CA VAL A 76 -4.08 -13.89 -8.60
C VAL A 76 -5.16 -14.03 -7.54
N GLY A 77 -6.39 -13.64 -7.88
CA GLY A 77 -7.58 -13.87 -7.07
C GLY A 77 -8.22 -15.22 -7.42
N THR A 78 -8.57 -16.01 -6.41
CA THR A 78 -9.34 -17.25 -6.54
C THR A 78 -10.55 -17.19 -5.62
N GLU A 79 -11.60 -17.94 -5.96
CA GLU A 79 -12.81 -18.06 -5.15
C GLU A 79 -12.56 -18.54 -3.72
#